data_AF-A0A6A6K004-F1
#
_entry.id   AF-A0A6A6K004-F1
#
_cell.length_a   1.000
_cell.length_b   1.000
_cell.length_c   1.000
_cell.angle_alpha   90.00
_cell.angle_beta   90.00
_cell.angle_gamma   90.00
#
_symmetry.space_group_name_H-M   'P 1'
#
loop_
_entity.id
_entity.type
_entity.pdbx_description
1 polymer ?
#
loop_
_entity_poly.entity_id
_entity_poly.type
_entity_poly.pdbx_seq_one_letter_code
_entity_poly.pdbx_strand_id
1 'polypeptide(L)'
;MSCCSSYIRRVRDSFDRAASSYDRYSTIQCNVARELCSLMRVVDGQRVLDVGCGTGHIGATIGGRCELFQVDISKEMCSAASKKSYGLTVSCDMHNIPFSDGFFDVVTSSMAVHWASDIGACLQSMLRVLNKTGQGLFISVPVRGTLEELAICERLVGRERKFAFHDVTFFIKLIPALGGVVEYVQCKKYILHHKTCMRLLDSIAKTGAQPHRDTTKASGGADILDVCCMYSNLFSRGGMVSLVPSLSVMFSDYRDLSCEIRDISKKKNAVILAHYYQDEEIQEIADFVGDSLELSKKAASTDAEIIVFCGVFFMAEVAKILNPNKRVIMPDINAGCSLAESCRAEDFKKFRHAHEDCFAITYINSSAEVKYHSDIICTSSNAVKIINDVPKDQKILFAPDRFLGEFLKKETGRDMLLWHGSCVVHENFSEANLIDLSTRYKDAHIIAHPECPGNLLKYAHCIGSTTHLLRYSAAHPGSKFIVLTEEGLVHQMKKASPGSEFYVVDSAQGCESCSKCPYMRLNTLEKLYKCITDELPEITMSAEIIAGARKPIEAMMRAS
;
A
#
# COMPACT_ATOMS: atom_id res chain seq x y z
N MET A 1 -26.18 -6.29 -12.34
CA MET A 1 -27.15 -5.28 -11.85
C MET A 1 -27.67 -5.53 -10.42
N SER A 2 -27.51 -6.71 -9.79
CA SER A 2 -28.07 -6.99 -8.45
C SER A 2 -27.25 -6.47 -7.25
N CYS A 3 -25.91 -6.35 -7.37
CA CYS A 3 -25.04 -5.97 -6.23
C CYS A 3 -25.15 -4.48 -5.87
N CYS A 4 -25.15 -3.57 -6.85
CA CYS A 4 -25.22 -2.12 -6.65
C CYS A 4 -26.54 -1.68 -5.96
N SER A 5 -27.69 -2.19 -6.43
CA SER A 5 -29.00 -1.97 -5.80
C SER A 5 -29.04 -2.45 -4.33
N SER A 6 -28.34 -3.55 -4.02
CA SER A 6 -28.26 -4.05 -2.64
C SER A 6 -27.46 -3.12 -1.70
N TYR A 7 -26.39 -2.48 -2.20
CA TYR A 7 -25.58 -1.56 -1.41
C TYR A 7 -26.32 -0.26 -1.11
N ILE A 8 -26.92 0.34 -2.13
CA ILE A 8 -27.70 1.57 -2.00
C ILE A 8 -28.84 1.38 -0.99
N ARG A 9 -29.53 0.23 -1.04
CA ARG A 9 -30.56 -0.13 -0.04
C ARG A 9 -29.97 -0.19 1.38
N ARG A 10 -28.81 -0.82 1.57
CA ARG A 10 -28.16 -0.90 2.90
C ARG A 10 -27.76 0.47 3.44
N VAL A 11 -27.26 1.37 2.58
CA VAL A 11 -26.95 2.76 2.93
C VAL A 11 -28.21 3.45 3.43
N ARG A 12 -29.28 3.45 2.62
CA ARG A 12 -30.57 4.03 2.99
C ARG A 12 -31.07 3.50 4.33
N ASP A 13 -31.18 2.18 4.48
CA ASP A 13 -31.72 1.56 5.69
C ASP A 13 -30.85 1.90 6.93
N SER A 14 -29.55 2.11 6.76
CA SER A 14 -28.64 2.53 7.84
C SER A 14 -28.92 3.96 8.31
N PHE A 15 -29.12 4.88 7.38
CA PHE A 15 -29.44 6.27 7.68
C PHE A 15 -30.88 6.44 8.18
N ASP A 16 -31.84 5.66 7.68
CA ASP A 16 -33.21 5.63 8.20
C ASP A 16 -33.22 5.32 9.71
N ARG A 17 -32.45 4.31 10.14
CA ARG A 17 -32.32 3.94 11.56
C ARG A 17 -31.60 5.00 12.40
N ALA A 18 -30.64 5.72 11.82
CA ALA A 18 -29.82 6.68 12.53
C ALA A 18 -30.49 8.06 12.69
N ALA A 19 -31.45 8.41 11.82
CA ALA A 19 -32.08 9.74 11.73
C ALA A 19 -32.49 10.35 13.08
N SER A 20 -33.11 9.57 13.96
CA SER A 20 -33.57 10.06 15.28
C SER A 20 -32.43 10.40 16.25
N SER A 21 -31.24 9.84 16.04
CA SER A 21 -30.07 10.04 16.89
C SER A 21 -28.96 10.88 16.25
N TYR A 22 -29.02 11.06 14.92
CA TYR A 22 -27.94 11.61 14.10
C TYR A 22 -27.41 12.96 14.62
N ASP A 23 -28.30 13.90 14.93
CA ASP A 23 -27.93 15.24 15.40
C ASP A 23 -27.10 15.24 16.70
N ARG A 24 -27.29 14.22 17.56
CA ARG A 24 -26.55 14.10 18.83
C ARG A 24 -25.10 13.67 18.63
N TYR A 25 -24.77 13.01 17.52
CA TYR A 25 -23.45 12.41 17.26
C TYR A 25 -22.75 13.01 16.04
N SER A 26 -23.37 13.95 15.34
CA SER A 26 -22.88 14.52 14.08
C SER A 26 -22.06 15.81 14.24
N THR A 27 -21.29 15.93 15.33
CA THR A 27 -20.51 17.15 15.63
C THR A 27 -19.55 17.53 14.50
N ILE A 28 -18.82 16.57 13.91
CA ILE A 28 -17.92 16.83 12.79
C ILE A 28 -18.72 17.27 11.56
N GLN A 29 -19.78 16.55 11.22
CA GLN A 29 -20.61 16.85 10.04
C GLN A 29 -21.25 18.23 10.15
N CYS A 30 -21.67 18.64 11.35
CA CYS A 30 -22.20 19.98 11.62
C CYS A 30 -21.12 21.05 11.42
N ASN A 31 -19.89 20.83 11.91
CA ASN A 31 -18.78 21.77 11.73
C ASN A 31 -18.37 21.90 10.27
N VAL A 32 -18.25 20.77 9.57
CA VAL A 32 -17.94 20.71 8.13
C VAL A 32 -19.02 21.41 7.31
N ALA A 33 -20.31 21.20 7.63
CA ALA A 33 -21.42 21.85 6.95
C ALA A 33 -21.36 23.39 7.09
N ARG A 34 -21.11 23.91 8.31
CA ARG A 34 -20.95 25.36 8.52
C ARG A 34 -19.80 25.95 7.72
N GLU A 35 -18.70 25.23 7.65
CA GLU A 35 -17.54 25.66 6.88
C GLU A 35 -17.82 25.66 5.39
N LEU A 36 -18.44 24.60 4.86
CA LEU A 36 -18.84 24.53 3.46
C LEU A 36 -19.79 25.69 3.10
N CYS A 37 -20.76 26.01 3.97
CA CYS A 37 -21.64 27.17 3.83
C CYS A 37 -20.89 28.51 3.76
N SER A 38 -19.79 28.66 4.48
CA SER A 38 -18.99 29.89 4.44
C SER A 38 -18.27 30.10 3.10
N LEU A 39 -17.95 29.02 2.39
CA LEU A 39 -17.35 29.06 1.06
C LEU A 39 -18.39 29.38 -0.03
N MET A 40 -19.61 28.88 0.12
CA MET A 40 -20.69 29.09 -0.85
C MET A 40 -21.17 30.53 -0.96
N ARG A 41 -20.90 31.44 -0.01
CA ARG A 41 -21.28 32.88 -0.08
C ARG A 41 -22.67 33.15 -0.70
N VAL A 42 -23.67 32.36 -0.30
CA VAL A 42 -25.02 32.37 -0.90
C VAL A 42 -25.67 33.74 -0.78
N VAL A 43 -26.30 34.21 -1.87
CA VAL A 43 -27.04 35.47 -1.95
C VAL A 43 -28.54 35.23 -2.16
N ASP A 44 -29.35 36.21 -1.75
CA ASP A 44 -30.82 36.13 -1.84
C ASP A 44 -31.30 35.86 -3.28
N GLY A 45 -32.23 34.91 -3.41
CA GLY A 45 -32.84 34.53 -4.68
C GLY A 45 -32.09 33.43 -5.46
N GLN A 46 -30.90 33.01 -5.04
CA GLN A 46 -30.23 31.85 -5.66
C GLN A 46 -30.98 30.55 -5.39
N ARG A 47 -30.95 29.64 -6.38
CA ARG A 47 -31.40 28.26 -6.20
C ARG A 47 -30.26 27.38 -5.74
N VAL A 48 -30.40 26.80 -4.55
CA VAL A 48 -29.37 25.97 -3.94
C VAL A 48 -29.88 24.55 -3.74
N LEU A 49 -29.13 23.56 -4.24
CA LEU A 49 -29.40 22.14 -4.02
C LEU A 49 -28.41 21.53 -3.02
N ASP A 50 -28.91 20.98 -1.92
CA ASP A 50 -28.14 20.16 -0.95
C ASP A 50 -28.39 18.67 -1.19
N VAL A 51 -27.37 17.97 -1.70
CA VAL A 51 -27.42 16.55 -2.09
C VAL A 51 -26.84 15.66 -1.00
N GLY A 52 -27.65 14.70 -0.53
CA GLY A 52 -27.35 13.90 0.66
C GLY A 52 -27.48 14.75 1.93
N CYS A 53 -28.59 15.47 2.06
CA CYS A 53 -28.76 16.51 3.06
C CYS A 53 -28.75 16.02 4.51
N GLY A 54 -28.90 14.70 4.75
CA GLY A 54 -29.05 14.13 6.07
C GLY A 54 -30.19 14.79 6.84
N THR A 55 -29.96 15.15 8.10
CA THR A 55 -30.93 15.89 8.92
C THR A 55 -30.97 17.40 8.66
N GLY A 56 -30.33 17.90 7.59
CA GLY A 56 -30.45 19.29 7.14
C GLY A 56 -29.51 20.30 7.81
N HIS A 57 -28.25 19.96 8.06
CA HIS A 57 -27.26 20.90 8.65
C HIS A 57 -26.95 22.10 7.75
N ILE A 58 -26.84 21.89 6.44
CA ILE A 58 -26.69 22.97 5.45
C ILE A 58 -27.96 23.83 5.44
N GLY A 59 -29.12 23.19 5.30
CA GLY A 59 -30.42 23.88 5.25
C GLY A 59 -30.70 24.75 6.48
N ALA A 60 -30.33 24.29 7.67
CA ALA A 60 -30.43 25.08 8.90
C ALA A 60 -29.54 26.33 8.90
N THR A 61 -28.46 26.34 8.10
CA THR A 61 -27.48 27.43 8.03
C THR A 61 -27.85 28.47 6.97
N ILE A 62 -28.34 28.04 5.79
CA ILE A 62 -28.56 28.92 4.63
C ILE A 62 -30.02 29.03 4.17
N GLY A 63 -30.94 28.22 4.69
CA GLY A 63 -32.30 28.09 4.14
C GLY A 63 -33.15 29.38 4.18
N GLY A 64 -32.77 30.37 4.97
CA GLY A 64 -33.42 31.70 4.98
C GLY A 64 -32.85 32.71 4.00
N ARG A 65 -31.85 32.33 3.19
CA ARG A 65 -31.09 33.24 2.28
C ARG A 65 -31.17 32.82 0.81
N CYS A 66 -31.92 31.76 0.49
CA CYS A 66 -31.97 31.19 -0.85
C CYS A 66 -33.24 30.38 -1.07
N GLU A 67 -33.54 30.08 -2.34
CA GLU A 67 -34.51 29.06 -2.70
C GLU A 67 -33.85 27.68 -2.52
N LEU A 68 -34.05 27.08 -1.34
CA LEU A 68 -33.36 25.85 -0.93
C LEU A 68 -34.12 24.59 -1.37
N PHE A 69 -33.39 23.68 -1.98
CA PHE A 69 -33.82 22.33 -2.33
C PHE A 69 -32.90 21.32 -1.67
N GLN A 70 -33.47 20.24 -1.15
CA GLN A 70 -32.73 19.23 -0.39
C GLN A 70 -33.12 17.84 -0.88
N VAL A 71 -32.12 16.98 -1.07
CA VAL A 71 -32.36 15.58 -1.43
C VAL A 71 -31.56 14.62 -0.56
N ASP A 72 -32.18 13.53 -0.16
CA ASP A 72 -31.52 12.41 0.52
C ASP A 72 -32.19 11.09 0.14
N ILE A 73 -31.44 10.00 0.13
CA ILE A 73 -32.03 8.69 -0.15
C ILE A 73 -32.93 8.20 0.99
N SER A 74 -32.64 8.64 2.22
CA SER A 74 -33.39 8.33 3.43
C SER A 74 -34.60 9.25 3.58
N LYS A 75 -35.79 8.66 3.72
CA LYS A 75 -37.03 9.41 3.94
C LYS A 75 -37.06 10.04 5.33
N GLU A 76 -36.51 9.34 6.31
CA GLU A 76 -36.42 9.74 7.70
C GLU A 76 -35.45 10.92 7.86
N MET A 77 -34.33 10.92 7.13
CA MET A 77 -33.42 12.07 7.05
C MET A 77 -34.13 13.27 6.41
N CYS A 78 -34.79 13.08 5.26
CA CYS A 78 -35.60 14.12 4.61
C CYS A 78 -36.66 14.72 5.56
N SER A 79 -37.36 13.87 6.32
CA SER A 79 -38.36 14.29 7.30
C SER A 79 -37.77 15.07 8.47
N ALA A 80 -36.52 14.77 8.87
CA ALA A 80 -35.81 15.54 9.87
C ALA A 80 -35.32 16.89 9.31
N ALA A 81 -34.82 16.90 8.08
CA ALA A 81 -34.33 18.10 7.39
C ALA A 81 -35.43 19.13 7.15
N SER A 82 -36.61 18.71 6.67
CA SER A 82 -37.74 19.59 6.39
C SER A 82 -38.33 20.29 7.63
N LYS A 83 -37.97 19.83 8.83
CA LYS A 83 -38.34 20.49 10.09
C LYS A 83 -37.40 21.63 10.49
N LYS A 84 -36.21 21.71 9.87
CA LYS A 84 -35.17 22.70 10.21
C LYS A 84 -35.04 23.84 9.21
N SER A 85 -35.58 23.68 8.01
CA SER A 85 -35.55 24.69 6.95
C SER A 85 -36.91 24.73 6.24
N TYR A 86 -37.20 25.83 5.55
CA TYR A 86 -38.40 25.98 4.72
C TYR A 86 -38.18 25.50 3.26
N GLY A 87 -37.09 24.77 2.99
CA GLY A 87 -36.74 24.30 1.66
C GLY A 87 -37.54 23.08 1.18
N LEU A 88 -37.66 22.92 -0.14
CA LEU A 88 -38.29 21.74 -0.73
C LEU A 88 -37.39 20.52 -0.51
N THR A 89 -37.84 19.55 0.29
CA THR A 89 -37.08 18.34 0.60
C THR A 89 -37.69 17.12 -0.09
N VAL A 90 -36.91 16.38 -0.87
CA VAL A 90 -37.36 15.23 -1.68
C VAL A 90 -36.48 14.02 -1.42
N SER A 91 -37.10 12.86 -1.20
CA SER A 91 -36.35 11.61 -1.10
C SER A 91 -36.00 11.08 -2.49
N CYS A 92 -34.72 11.02 -2.84
CA CYS A 92 -34.24 10.46 -4.10
C CYS A 92 -32.79 9.97 -4.01
N ASP A 93 -32.35 9.20 -5.01
CA ASP A 93 -30.97 8.77 -5.15
C ASP A 93 -30.11 9.91 -5.75
N MET A 94 -28.93 10.15 -5.19
CA MET A 94 -27.97 11.15 -5.69
C MET A 94 -27.47 10.86 -7.11
N HIS A 95 -27.50 9.61 -7.56
CA HIS A 95 -27.16 9.25 -8.95
C HIS A 95 -28.25 9.67 -9.95
N ASN A 96 -29.48 9.95 -9.49
CA ASN A 96 -30.60 10.32 -10.34
C ASN A 96 -31.41 11.46 -9.72
N ILE A 97 -30.84 12.67 -9.77
CA ILE A 97 -31.43 13.88 -9.21
C ILE A 97 -32.61 14.33 -10.10
N PRO A 98 -33.86 14.40 -9.58
CA PRO A 98 -35.08 14.56 -10.39
C PRO A 98 -35.37 16.03 -10.74
N PHE A 99 -34.35 16.77 -11.16
CA PHE A 99 -34.46 18.17 -11.58
C PHE A 99 -33.92 18.36 -12.99
N SER A 100 -34.40 19.41 -13.64
CA SER A 100 -33.97 19.78 -15.00
C SER A 100 -32.50 20.20 -15.03
N ASP A 101 -31.88 20.03 -16.19
CA ASP A 101 -30.49 20.42 -16.41
C ASP A 101 -30.31 21.94 -16.21
N GLY A 102 -29.22 22.32 -15.56
CA GLY A 102 -28.89 23.73 -15.31
C GLY A 102 -29.88 24.50 -14.42
N PHE A 103 -30.68 23.81 -13.61
CA PHE A 103 -31.73 24.45 -12.80
C PHE A 103 -31.22 25.20 -11.55
N PHE A 104 -30.07 24.79 -11.00
CA PHE A 104 -29.54 25.33 -9.73
C PHE A 104 -28.33 26.23 -9.94
N ASP A 105 -28.26 27.34 -9.19
CA ASP A 105 -27.10 28.23 -9.20
C ASP A 105 -25.95 27.69 -8.34
N VAL A 106 -26.28 26.95 -7.28
CA VAL A 106 -25.32 26.31 -6.39
C VAL A 106 -25.75 24.86 -6.16
N VAL A 107 -24.82 23.92 -6.30
CA VAL A 107 -25.01 22.54 -5.87
C VAL A 107 -24.01 22.24 -4.77
N THR A 108 -24.46 21.62 -3.68
CA THR A 108 -23.61 21.30 -2.54
C THR A 108 -23.87 19.90 -2.01
N SER A 109 -22.84 19.28 -1.43
CA SER A 109 -22.97 18.00 -0.76
C SER A 109 -21.97 17.91 0.39
N SER A 110 -22.46 17.79 1.62
CA SER A 110 -21.62 17.73 2.80
C SER A 110 -21.53 16.32 3.37
N MET A 111 -20.34 15.71 3.32
CA MET A 111 -20.06 14.39 3.89
C MET A 111 -21.02 13.29 3.40
N ALA A 112 -21.45 13.34 2.13
CA ALA A 112 -22.40 12.37 1.57
C ALA A 112 -21.91 11.66 0.30
N VAL A 113 -21.19 12.35 -0.60
CA VAL A 113 -20.75 11.80 -1.91
C VAL A 113 -20.00 10.47 -1.80
N HIS A 114 -19.22 10.27 -0.74
CA HIS A 114 -18.45 9.03 -0.51
C HIS A 114 -19.32 7.78 -0.25
N TRP A 115 -20.62 7.94 -0.06
CA TRP A 115 -21.59 6.84 0.03
C TRP A 115 -22.20 6.46 -1.33
N ALA A 116 -21.83 7.16 -2.41
CA ALA A 116 -22.24 6.80 -3.75
C ALA A 116 -21.66 5.42 -4.13
N SER A 117 -22.47 4.57 -4.76
CA SER A 117 -21.97 3.33 -5.37
C SER A 117 -21.06 3.61 -6.57
N ASP A 118 -21.27 4.74 -7.24
CA ASP A 118 -20.43 5.26 -8.31
C ASP A 118 -20.30 6.77 -8.13
N ILE A 119 -19.14 7.21 -7.61
CA ILE A 119 -18.86 8.63 -7.36
C ILE A 119 -18.86 9.42 -8.68
N GLY A 120 -18.40 8.83 -9.79
CA GLY A 120 -18.37 9.50 -11.09
C GLY A 120 -19.77 9.82 -11.59
N ALA A 121 -20.66 8.82 -11.59
CA ALA A 121 -22.07 9.00 -11.97
C ALA A 121 -22.81 9.97 -11.03
N CYS A 122 -22.51 9.92 -9.73
CA CYS A 122 -23.05 10.86 -8.75
C CYS A 122 -22.62 12.32 -9.06
N LEU A 123 -21.33 12.58 -9.24
CA LEU A 123 -20.81 13.90 -9.58
C LEU A 123 -21.33 14.38 -10.93
N GLN A 124 -21.48 13.50 -11.91
CA GLN A 124 -22.05 13.84 -13.21
C GLN A 124 -23.53 14.27 -13.08
N SER A 125 -24.32 13.59 -12.25
CA SER A 125 -25.70 13.97 -11.94
C SER A 125 -25.77 15.35 -11.28
N MET A 126 -24.84 15.67 -10.36
CA MET A 126 -24.75 16.99 -9.72
C MET A 126 -24.33 18.09 -10.71
N LEU A 127 -23.31 17.84 -11.54
CA LEU A 127 -22.84 18.80 -12.56
C LEU A 127 -23.91 19.07 -13.62
N ARG A 128 -24.73 18.07 -13.97
CA ARG A 128 -25.84 18.23 -14.93
C ARG A 128 -26.88 19.25 -14.47
N VAL A 129 -27.25 19.24 -13.20
CA VAL A 129 -28.29 20.14 -12.66
C VAL A 129 -27.74 21.52 -12.27
N LEU A 130 -26.42 21.68 -12.25
CA LEU A 130 -25.74 22.95 -12.00
C LEU A 130 -25.80 23.84 -13.25
N ASN A 131 -26.25 25.08 -13.07
CA ASN A 131 -26.25 26.11 -14.09
C ASN A 131 -24.80 26.46 -14.48
N LYS A 132 -24.50 26.53 -15.79
CA LYS A 132 -23.18 26.90 -16.31
C LYS A 132 -22.74 28.32 -15.95
N THR A 133 -23.69 29.21 -15.66
CA THR A 133 -23.42 30.57 -15.14
C THR A 133 -23.67 30.66 -13.64
N GLY A 134 -23.97 29.54 -12.99
CA GLY A 134 -24.10 29.42 -11.55
C GLY A 134 -22.73 29.57 -10.87
N GLN A 135 -22.76 29.58 -9.54
CA GLN A 135 -21.56 29.77 -8.73
C GLN A 135 -20.65 28.54 -8.71
N GLY A 136 -21.22 27.34 -8.63
CA GLY A 136 -20.41 26.12 -8.64
C GLY A 136 -20.95 24.96 -7.81
N LEU A 137 -20.15 23.90 -7.82
CA LEU A 137 -20.34 22.68 -7.03
C LEU A 137 -19.41 22.72 -5.80
N PHE A 138 -19.97 22.59 -4.61
CA PHE A 138 -19.23 22.60 -3.34
C PHE A 138 -19.40 21.25 -2.63
N ILE A 139 -18.32 20.49 -2.49
CA ILE A 139 -18.39 19.17 -1.84
C ILE A 139 -17.43 19.09 -0.66
N SER A 140 -17.84 18.39 0.38
CA SER A 140 -16.95 17.93 1.44
C SER A 140 -17.03 16.41 1.56
N VAL A 141 -15.87 15.78 1.64
CA VAL A 141 -15.75 14.32 1.73
C VAL A 141 -14.65 13.96 2.72
N PRO A 142 -14.80 12.86 3.47
CA PRO A 142 -13.66 12.22 4.12
C PRO A 142 -12.69 11.70 3.06
N VAL A 143 -11.41 11.88 3.30
CA VAL A 143 -10.32 11.44 2.40
C VAL A 143 -9.40 10.45 3.10
N ARG A 144 -8.48 9.83 2.35
CA ARG A 144 -7.42 8.95 2.91
C ARG A 144 -6.75 9.61 4.13
N GLY A 145 -6.55 8.82 5.19
CA GLY A 145 -6.14 9.32 6.52
C GLY A 145 -7.29 9.54 7.52
N THR A 146 -8.54 9.56 7.06
CA THR A 146 -9.70 9.59 7.96
C THR A 146 -9.86 8.25 8.69
N LEU A 147 -9.92 8.27 10.04
CA LEU A 147 -10.01 7.09 10.91
C LEU A 147 -8.85 6.10 10.72
N GLU A 148 -7.65 6.64 10.48
CA GLU A 148 -6.44 5.87 10.24
C GLU A 148 -6.00 5.06 11.46
N GLU A 149 -6.12 5.61 12.67
CA GLU A 149 -5.80 4.92 13.91
C GLU A 149 -6.61 3.62 14.03
N LEU A 150 -7.90 3.68 13.70
CA LEU A 150 -8.78 2.52 13.71
C LEU A 150 -8.40 1.53 12.59
N ALA A 151 -8.00 2.04 11.40
CA ALA A 151 -7.60 1.19 10.28
C ALA A 151 -6.33 0.39 10.61
N ILE A 152 -5.37 1.02 11.28
CA ILE A 152 -4.15 0.38 11.76
C ILE A 152 -4.50 -0.72 12.76
N CYS A 153 -5.34 -0.43 13.75
CA CYS A 153 -5.76 -1.43 14.75
C CYS A 153 -6.47 -2.63 14.11
N GLU A 154 -7.41 -2.39 13.18
CA GLU A 154 -8.11 -3.46 12.46
C GLU A 154 -7.13 -4.35 11.68
N ARG A 155 -6.16 -3.75 10.97
CA ARG A 155 -5.11 -4.50 10.25
C ARG A 155 -4.25 -5.35 11.19
N LEU A 156 -3.83 -4.78 12.31
CA LEU A 156 -2.99 -5.48 13.29
C LEU A 156 -3.67 -6.68 13.94
N VAL A 157 -5.01 -6.65 14.07
CA VAL A 157 -5.77 -7.80 14.58
C VAL A 157 -6.29 -8.71 13.46
N GLY A 158 -5.87 -8.52 12.21
CA GLY A 158 -6.29 -9.36 11.09
C GLY A 158 -7.75 -9.16 10.66
N ARG A 159 -8.34 -8.00 10.97
CA ARG A 159 -9.68 -7.61 10.52
C ARG A 159 -9.57 -6.78 9.24
N GLU A 160 -10.09 -7.31 8.14
CA GLU A 160 -10.07 -6.63 6.84
C GLU A 160 -11.13 -5.53 6.77
N ARG A 161 -10.70 -4.30 6.41
CA ARG A 161 -11.62 -3.18 6.17
C ARG A 161 -12.08 -3.20 4.72
N LYS A 162 -13.36 -3.44 4.49
CA LYS A 162 -13.99 -3.53 3.15
C LYS A 162 -14.15 -2.19 2.42
N PHE A 163 -13.68 -1.08 2.99
CA PHE A 163 -13.87 0.27 2.44
C PHE A 163 -12.68 1.17 2.79
N ALA A 164 -12.19 1.92 1.81
CA ALA A 164 -11.16 2.93 1.96
C ALA A 164 -11.64 4.25 1.36
N PHE A 165 -11.30 5.37 2.01
CA PHE A 165 -11.57 6.69 1.47
C PHE A 165 -10.58 7.00 0.34
N HIS A 166 -11.06 7.67 -0.70
CA HIS A 166 -10.21 8.14 -1.78
C HIS A 166 -9.27 9.25 -1.32
N ASP A 167 -8.12 9.36 -1.98
CA ASP A 167 -7.23 10.50 -1.82
C ASP A 167 -7.82 11.76 -2.47
N VAL A 168 -7.38 12.94 -2.04
CA VAL A 168 -7.81 14.23 -2.63
C VAL A 168 -7.53 14.28 -4.13
N THR A 169 -6.41 13.71 -4.59
CA THR A 169 -6.03 13.68 -6.01
C THR A 169 -7.02 12.92 -6.89
N PHE A 170 -7.77 11.97 -6.33
CA PHE A 170 -8.85 11.28 -7.04
C PHE A 170 -9.90 12.28 -7.52
N PHE A 171 -10.36 13.18 -6.64
CA PHE A 171 -11.36 14.20 -6.97
C PHE A 171 -10.79 15.28 -7.90
N ILE A 172 -9.53 15.68 -7.68
CA ILE A 172 -8.83 16.65 -8.54
C ILE A 172 -8.74 16.16 -9.99
N LYS A 173 -8.62 14.84 -10.21
CA LYS A 173 -8.57 14.25 -11.56
C LYS A 173 -9.95 13.94 -12.13
N LEU A 174 -10.88 13.46 -11.29
CA LEU A 174 -12.19 13.01 -11.73
C LEU A 174 -13.08 14.19 -12.17
N ILE A 175 -13.10 15.30 -11.43
CA ILE A 175 -13.98 16.44 -11.76
C ILE A 175 -13.67 17.03 -13.15
N PRO A 176 -12.39 17.28 -13.53
CA PRO A 176 -12.04 17.68 -14.89
C PRO A 176 -12.40 16.66 -15.97
N ALA A 177 -12.24 15.37 -15.69
CA ALA A 177 -12.62 14.31 -16.62
C ALA A 177 -14.14 14.28 -16.90
N LEU A 178 -14.96 14.78 -15.98
CA LEU A 178 -16.41 14.94 -16.14
C LEU A 178 -16.81 16.29 -16.74
N GLY A 179 -15.85 17.12 -17.17
CA GLY A 179 -16.08 18.44 -17.76
C GLY A 179 -16.23 19.58 -16.76
N GLY A 180 -15.91 19.36 -15.47
CA GLY A 180 -15.83 20.42 -14.46
C GLY A 180 -14.45 21.07 -14.38
N VAL A 181 -14.30 22.06 -13.51
CA VAL A 181 -13.01 22.68 -13.16
C VAL A 181 -12.88 22.74 -11.64
N VAL A 182 -11.72 22.36 -11.12
CA VAL A 182 -11.45 22.41 -9.67
C VAL A 182 -10.76 23.73 -9.35
N GLU A 183 -11.49 24.66 -8.76
CA GLU A 183 -10.95 25.99 -8.43
C GLU A 183 -10.30 26.05 -7.03
N TYR A 184 -10.85 25.29 -6.08
CA TYR A 184 -10.44 25.35 -4.69
C TYR A 184 -10.48 23.97 -4.04
N VAL A 185 -9.43 23.65 -3.29
CA VAL A 185 -9.33 22.43 -2.49
C VAL A 185 -8.74 22.80 -1.14
N GLN A 186 -9.37 22.30 -0.08
CA GLN A 186 -8.86 22.43 1.28
C GLN A 186 -9.07 21.12 2.02
N CYS A 187 -8.04 20.71 2.77
CA CYS A 187 -8.11 19.58 3.67
C CYS A 187 -7.96 20.06 5.11
N LYS A 188 -8.82 19.58 6.01
CA LYS A 188 -8.80 19.94 7.44
C LYS A 188 -8.91 18.72 8.33
N LYS A 189 -8.17 18.75 9.43
CA LYS A 189 -8.24 17.72 10.47
C LYS A 189 -9.29 18.09 11.51
N TYR A 190 -10.25 17.18 11.74
CA TYR A 190 -11.17 17.26 12.85
C TYR A 190 -10.86 16.12 13.84
N ILE A 191 -10.69 16.46 15.12
CA ILE A 191 -10.39 15.49 16.18
C ILE A 191 -11.55 15.50 17.17
N LEU A 192 -12.16 14.34 17.39
CA LEU A 192 -13.13 14.11 18.47
C LEU A 192 -12.55 13.15 19.50
N HIS A 193 -12.63 13.54 20.76
CA HIS A 193 -12.20 12.70 21.87
C HIS A 193 -13.39 11.94 22.45
N HIS A 194 -13.23 10.63 22.59
CA HIS A 194 -14.18 9.76 23.27
C HIS A 194 -13.52 9.14 24.50
N LYS A 195 -14.33 8.84 25.53
CA LYS A 195 -13.82 8.24 26.78
C LYS A 195 -13.21 6.84 26.56
N THR A 196 -13.71 6.10 25.57
CA THR A 196 -13.23 4.75 25.24
C THR A 196 -13.38 4.50 23.73
N CYS A 197 -12.59 3.56 23.18
CA CYS A 197 -12.73 3.13 21.78
C CYS A 197 -14.15 2.62 21.49
N MET A 198 -14.77 1.90 22.42
CA MET A 198 -16.17 1.46 22.28
C MET A 198 -17.15 2.64 22.11
N ARG A 199 -16.94 3.75 22.84
CA ARG A 199 -17.78 4.95 22.66
C ARG A 199 -17.52 5.68 21.35
N LEU A 200 -16.29 5.63 20.84
CA LEU A 200 -15.97 6.13 19.49
C LEU A 200 -16.76 5.32 18.44
N LEU A 201 -16.66 3.99 18.48
CA LEU A 201 -17.35 3.11 17.53
C LEU A 201 -18.88 3.24 17.60
N ASP A 202 -19.43 3.34 18.80
CA ASP A 202 -20.86 3.59 19.03
C ASP A 202 -21.29 4.96 18.46
N SER A 203 -20.46 5.99 18.62
CA SER A 203 -20.72 7.32 18.05
C SER A 203 -20.76 7.28 16.52
N ILE A 204 -19.83 6.55 15.88
CA ILE A 204 -19.81 6.37 14.41
C ILE A 204 -21.05 5.57 13.96
N ALA A 205 -21.43 4.53 14.69
CA ALA A 205 -22.62 3.74 14.36
C ALA A 205 -23.90 4.59 14.38
N LYS A 206 -24.01 5.49 15.36
CA LYS A 206 -25.20 6.35 15.55
C LYS A 206 -25.31 7.50 14.56
N THR A 207 -24.30 7.73 13.72
CA THR A 207 -24.43 8.62 12.55
C THR A 207 -24.86 7.86 11.29
N GLY A 208 -25.10 6.54 11.35
CA GLY A 208 -25.51 5.73 10.20
C GLY A 208 -24.35 5.20 9.35
N ALA A 209 -23.09 5.47 9.74
CA ALA A 209 -21.88 5.06 9.01
C ALA A 209 -21.51 3.56 9.19
N GLN A 210 -22.49 2.65 9.13
CA GLN A 210 -22.30 1.20 9.19
C GLN A 210 -23.22 0.41 8.22
N PRO A 211 -23.13 0.63 6.90
CA PRO A 211 -23.98 -0.08 5.93
C PRO A 211 -23.60 -1.56 5.74
N HIS A 212 -22.46 -2.01 6.26
CA HIS A 212 -21.91 -3.37 6.07
C HIS A 212 -22.06 -4.29 7.28
N ARG A 213 -22.95 -3.98 8.23
CA ARG A 213 -23.21 -4.86 9.38
C ARG A 213 -23.96 -6.11 8.89
N ASP A 214 -23.21 -7.12 8.45
CA ASP A 214 -23.74 -8.47 8.25
C ASP A 214 -24.20 -9.00 9.62
N THR A 215 -25.50 -9.31 9.73
CA THR A 215 -26.10 -9.94 10.91
C THR A 215 -25.75 -11.42 11.03
N THR A 216 -25.03 -11.97 10.04
CA THR A 216 -24.51 -13.33 10.05
C THR A 216 -23.11 -13.32 10.65
N LYS A 217 -22.98 -13.77 11.90
CA LYS A 217 -21.68 -14.14 12.50
C LYS A 217 -20.99 -15.16 11.61
N ALA A 218 -20.00 -14.73 10.83
CA ALA A 218 -19.02 -15.62 10.23
C ALA A 218 -17.90 -15.84 11.26
N SER A 219 -17.75 -17.09 11.67
CA SER A 219 -16.68 -17.61 12.53
C SER A 219 -15.31 -17.40 11.87
N GLY A 220 -14.41 -16.66 12.53
CA GLY A 220 -12.97 -16.65 12.18
C GLY A 220 -12.25 -15.29 12.18
N GLY A 221 -12.94 -14.15 12.31
CA GLY A 221 -12.30 -12.83 12.37
C GLY A 221 -12.11 -12.32 13.80
N ALA A 222 -11.07 -11.51 14.05
CA ALA A 222 -10.85 -10.86 15.34
C ALA A 222 -12.06 -10.03 15.81
N ASP A 223 -12.30 -10.08 17.13
CA ASP A 223 -13.45 -9.44 17.76
C ASP A 223 -13.27 -7.91 17.75
N ILE A 224 -14.37 -7.16 17.76
CA ILE A 224 -14.34 -5.71 17.92
C ILE A 224 -13.68 -5.29 19.24
N LEU A 225 -13.71 -6.19 20.23
CA LEU A 225 -12.98 -6.02 21.49
C LEU A 225 -11.46 -6.02 21.29
N ASP A 226 -10.93 -6.86 20.40
CA ASP A 226 -9.49 -6.89 20.10
C ASP A 226 -9.05 -5.58 19.44
N VAL A 227 -9.86 -5.06 18.51
CA VAL A 227 -9.65 -3.74 17.91
C VAL A 227 -9.65 -2.64 18.98
N CYS A 228 -10.59 -2.69 19.93
CA CYS A 228 -10.68 -1.70 21.00
C CYS A 228 -9.52 -1.78 21.99
N CYS A 229 -9.06 -2.98 22.31
CA CYS A 229 -7.87 -3.21 23.13
C CYS A 229 -6.63 -2.65 22.43
N MET A 230 -6.44 -2.98 21.15
CA MET A 230 -5.34 -2.47 20.33
C MET A 230 -5.37 -0.94 20.25
N TYR A 231 -6.54 -0.36 19.98
CA TYR A 231 -6.71 1.09 19.93
C TYR A 231 -6.39 1.75 21.26
N SER A 232 -6.83 1.14 22.36
CA SER A 232 -6.57 1.68 23.69
C SER A 232 -5.08 1.64 24.04
N ASN A 233 -4.37 0.58 23.65
CA ASN A 233 -2.94 0.44 23.90
C ASN A 233 -2.10 1.42 23.07
N LEU A 234 -2.48 1.64 21.81
CA LEU A 234 -1.69 2.45 20.87
C LEU A 234 -2.05 3.94 20.88
N PHE A 235 -3.31 4.29 21.14
CA PHE A 235 -3.85 5.62 20.85
C PHE A 235 -4.63 6.29 22.00
N SER A 236 -4.93 5.61 23.11
CA SER A 236 -5.62 6.25 24.25
C SER A 236 -4.68 7.04 25.16
N ARG A 237 -5.12 8.24 25.58
CA ARG A 237 -4.40 9.08 26.55
C ARG A 237 -4.75 8.65 27.98
N GLY A 238 -4.00 7.70 28.55
CA GLY A 238 -3.98 7.41 29.99
C GLY A 238 -4.29 5.95 30.38
N GLY A 239 -3.24 5.20 30.73
CA GLY A 239 -3.30 3.85 31.31
C GLY A 239 -1.96 3.12 31.17
N MET A 240 -1.20 3.11 32.27
CA MET A 240 0.09 2.44 32.51
C MET A 240 0.42 1.21 31.61
N VAL A 241 1.17 1.45 30.53
CA VAL A 241 2.22 0.53 30.05
C VAL A 241 3.44 1.39 29.74
N SER A 242 4.40 1.37 30.65
CA SER A 242 5.77 1.78 30.38
C SER A 242 6.40 0.74 29.46
N LEU A 243 6.50 1.04 28.15
CA LEU A 243 7.57 0.61 27.23
C LEU A 243 7.35 1.13 25.79
N VAL A 244 7.07 2.44 25.60
CA VAL A 244 7.48 3.18 24.38
C VAL A 244 7.63 4.65 24.77
N PRO A 245 8.84 5.26 24.74
CA PRO A 245 8.98 6.68 25.01
C PRO A 245 8.31 7.52 23.91
N SER A 246 7.33 8.30 24.35
CA SER A 246 6.89 9.61 23.82
C SER A 246 6.60 9.76 22.32
N LEU A 247 5.37 9.39 21.93
CA LEU A 247 4.62 10.05 20.85
C LEU A 247 4.22 11.48 21.29
N SER A 248 5.13 12.43 21.14
CA SER A 248 4.83 13.85 21.12
C SER A 248 5.14 14.40 19.73
N VAL A 249 4.32 14.05 18.74
CA VAL A 249 4.35 14.72 17.44
C VAL A 249 3.22 15.74 17.43
N MET A 250 3.60 16.99 17.65
CA MET A 250 2.86 18.15 17.20
C MET A 250 2.86 18.13 15.67
N PHE A 251 1.76 17.72 15.05
CA PHE A 251 1.58 17.85 13.61
C PHE A 251 1.27 19.31 13.27
N SER A 252 2.31 20.10 13.01
CA SER A 252 2.20 21.42 12.37
C SER A 252 2.28 21.25 10.85
N ASP A 253 1.31 21.83 10.13
CA ASP A 253 1.29 22.10 8.68
C ASP A 253 1.61 20.94 7.72
N TYR A 254 0.54 20.35 7.16
CA TYR A 254 0.54 19.28 6.16
C TYR A 254 1.47 19.54 4.97
N ARG A 255 2.71 19.07 5.06
CA ARG A 255 3.53 18.74 3.89
C ARG A 255 3.17 17.33 3.45
N ASP A 256 3.28 17.07 2.15
CA ASP A 256 3.29 15.71 1.59
C ASP A 256 4.30 14.85 2.40
N LEU A 257 3.87 13.70 2.93
CA LEU A 257 4.72 12.82 3.73
C LEU A 257 6.01 12.44 2.96
N SER A 258 5.92 12.36 1.64
CA SER A 258 7.07 12.18 0.74
C SER A 258 8.05 13.36 0.83
N CYS A 259 7.55 14.59 0.88
CA CYS A 259 8.34 15.78 1.09
C CYS A 259 8.94 15.83 2.48
N GLU A 260 8.19 15.45 3.53
CA GLU A 260 8.72 15.39 4.89
C GLU A 260 9.82 14.34 5.03
N ILE A 261 9.63 13.15 4.46
CA ILE A 261 10.65 12.10 4.42
C ILE A 261 11.92 12.61 3.74
N ARG A 262 11.80 13.27 2.58
CA ARG A 262 12.95 13.85 1.87
C ARG A 262 13.63 14.97 2.69
N ASP A 263 12.85 15.83 3.33
CA ASP A 263 13.36 16.93 4.16
C ASP A 263 14.12 16.40 5.38
N ILE A 264 13.56 15.41 6.09
CA ILE A 264 14.21 14.81 7.26
C ILE A 264 15.44 14.00 6.84
N SER A 265 15.36 13.25 5.73
CA SER A 265 16.50 12.48 5.22
C SER A 265 17.69 13.38 4.91
N LYS A 266 17.46 14.52 4.24
CA LYS A 266 18.50 15.52 3.99
C LYS A 266 19.08 16.11 5.28
N LYS A 267 18.22 16.48 6.23
CA LYS A 267 18.65 17.04 7.53
C LYS A 267 19.52 16.08 8.33
N LYS A 268 19.26 14.77 8.22
CA LYS A 268 19.99 13.73 8.95
C LYS A 268 21.12 13.09 8.16
N ASN A 269 21.45 13.60 6.97
CA ASN A 269 22.41 12.98 6.05
C ASN A 269 22.12 11.47 5.86
N ALA A 270 20.85 11.13 5.64
CA ALA A 270 20.38 9.77 5.43
C ALA A 270 20.20 9.47 3.95
N VAL A 271 20.50 8.25 3.54
CA VAL A 271 20.21 7.71 2.21
C VAL A 271 19.12 6.65 2.28
N ILE A 272 18.10 6.78 1.44
CA ILE A 272 17.01 5.81 1.31
C ILE A 272 17.34 4.86 0.16
N LEU A 273 17.52 3.58 0.47
CA LEU A 273 17.76 2.51 -0.49
C LEU A 273 16.52 1.63 -0.56
N ALA A 274 15.95 1.44 -1.76
CA ALA A 274 14.75 0.62 -1.95
C ALA A 274 14.98 -0.53 -2.93
N HIS A 275 14.44 -1.70 -2.61
CA HIS A 275 14.37 -2.81 -3.56
C HIS A 275 13.28 -2.58 -4.62
N TYR A 276 13.46 -3.13 -5.81
CA TYR A 276 12.45 -3.09 -6.89
C TYR A 276 11.07 -3.61 -6.50
N TYR A 277 10.98 -4.41 -5.44
CA TYR A 277 9.71 -5.00 -4.98
C TYR A 277 8.95 -4.13 -3.98
N GLN A 278 9.45 -2.93 -3.65
CA GLN A 278 8.75 -1.99 -2.78
C GLN A 278 7.50 -1.40 -3.46
N ASP A 279 6.60 -0.78 -2.70
CA ASP A 279 5.46 -0.04 -3.28
C ASP A 279 5.96 1.16 -4.09
N GLU A 280 5.22 1.53 -5.14
CA GLU A 280 5.57 2.64 -6.05
C GLU A 280 5.89 3.93 -5.26
N GLU A 281 5.08 4.22 -4.23
CA GLU A 281 5.25 5.37 -3.34
C GLU A 281 6.64 5.40 -2.67
N ILE A 282 7.16 4.25 -2.22
CA ILE A 282 8.51 4.12 -1.62
C ILE A 282 9.59 4.22 -2.71
N GLN A 283 9.37 3.59 -3.86
CA GLN A 283 10.33 3.65 -4.97
C GLN A 283 10.54 5.07 -5.49
N GLU A 284 9.50 5.91 -5.53
CA GLU A 284 9.59 7.31 -6.00
C GLU A 284 10.34 8.25 -5.04
N ILE A 285 10.42 7.91 -3.75
CA ILE A 285 11.12 8.73 -2.75
C ILE A 285 12.52 8.24 -2.41
N ALA A 286 12.87 7.01 -2.80
CA ALA A 286 14.19 6.45 -2.57
C ALA A 286 15.28 7.19 -3.36
N ASP A 287 16.45 7.37 -2.76
CA ASP A 287 17.63 7.94 -3.42
C ASP A 287 18.23 6.95 -4.44
N PHE A 288 17.99 5.66 -4.23
CA PHE A 288 18.39 4.61 -5.15
C PHE A 288 17.42 3.42 -5.08
N VAL A 289 17.01 2.94 -6.26
CA VAL A 289 16.18 1.74 -6.42
C VAL A 289 16.97 0.72 -7.23
N GLY A 290 17.10 -0.52 -6.74
CA GLY A 290 17.93 -1.54 -7.38
C GLY A 290 17.64 -2.97 -6.92
N ASP A 291 18.36 -3.92 -7.53
CA ASP A 291 18.42 -5.30 -7.06
C ASP A 291 19.36 -5.46 -5.83
N SER A 292 19.40 -6.66 -5.24
CA SER A 292 20.22 -6.95 -4.07
C SER A 292 21.72 -6.63 -4.23
N LEU A 293 22.28 -6.82 -5.43
CA LEU A 293 23.69 -6.58 -5.70
C LEU A 293 23.97 -5.08 -5.87
N GLU A 294 23.11 -4.38 -6.63
CA GLU A 294 23.19 -2.94 -6.83
C GLU A 294 23.03 -2.18 -5.51
N LEU A 295 22.07 -2.60 -4.67
CA LEU A 295 21.87 -2.03 -3.34
C LEU A 295 23.07 -2.28 -2.42
N SER A 296 23.69 -3.47 -2.48
CA SER A 296 24.91 -3.77 -1.71
C SER A 296 26.07 -2.85 -2.12
N LYS A 297 26.28 -2.66 -3.43
CA LYS A 297 27.30 -1.74 -3.95
C LYS A 297 27.02 -0.30 -3.53
N LYS A 298 25.76 0.15 -3.62
CA LYS A 298 25.35 1.51 -3.26
C LYS A 298 25.49 1.76 -1.75
N ALA A 299 25.14 0.77 -0.92
CA ALA A 299 25.33 0.83 0.52
C ALA A 299 26.83 0.92 0.87
N ALA A 300 27.70 0.17 0.21
CA ALA A 300 29.15 0.22 0.47
C ALA A 300 29.79 1.56 0.06
N SER A 301 29.28 2.21 -1.00
CA SER A 301 29.88 3.41 -1.57
C SER A 301 29.25 4.73 -1.10
N THR A 302 28.29 4.70 -0.17
CA THR A 302 27.61 5.92 0.29
C THR A 302 28.45 6.69 1.30
N ASP A 303 28.33 8.02 1.33
CA ASP A 303 28.91 8.88 2.36
C ASP A 303 27.88 9.31 3.44
N ALA A 304 26.63 8.87 3.30
CA ALA A 304 25.58 9.11 4.27
C ALA A 304 25.91 8.49 5.63
N GLU A 305 25.49 9.15 6.72
CA GLU A 305 25.67 8.66 8.09
C GLU A 305 24.63 7.59 8.46
N ILE A 306 23.44 7.70 7.86
CA ILE A 306 22.31 6.80 8.07
C ILE A 306 21.92 6.14 6.75
N ILE A 307 21.80 4.82 6.75
CA ILE A 307 21.24 4.04 5.63
C ILE A 307 19.85 3.58 6.05
N VAL A 308 18.84 4.01 5.31
CA VAL A 308 17.45 3.60 5.50
C VAL A 308 17.14 2.55 4.44
N PHE A 309 16.98 1.30 4.86
CA PHE A 309 16.86 0.17 3.95
C PHE A 309 15.39 -0.27 3.80
N CYS A 310 14.76 0.12 2.70
CA CYS A 310 13.41 -0.28 2.30
C CYS A 310 13.48 -1.60 1.53
N GLY A 311 13.53 -2.71 2.27
CA GLY A 311 13.64 -4.06 1.74
C GLY A 311 13.29 -5.08 2.81
N VAL A 312 13.97 -6.23 2.76
CA VAL A 312 13.85 -7.30 3.75
C VAL A 312 15.09 -7.37 4.64
N PHE A 313 14.94 -7.96 5.82
CA PHE A 313 15.88 -7.92 6.93
C PHE A 313 17.30 -8.31 6.52
N PHE A 314 17.49 -9.42 5.81
CA PHE A 314 18.82 -9.86 5.38
C PHE A 314 19.55 -8.86 4.47
N MET A 315 18.81 -8.03 3.72
CA MET A 315 19.43 -7.01 2.86
C MET A 315 19.96 -5.86 3.72
N ALA A 316 19.20 -5.48 4.76
CA ALA A 316 19.62 -4.51 5.75
C ALA A 316 20.82 -5.04 6.58
N GLU A 317 20.88 -6.34 6.88
CA GLU A 317 22.07 -6.98 7.45
C GLU A 317 23.29 -6.80 6.54
N VAL A 318 23.17 -7.05 5.24
CA VAL A 318 24.29 -6.83 4.29
C VAL A 318 24.76 -5.37 4.31
N ALA A 319 23.84 -4.40 4.33
CA ALA A 319 24.21 -3.00 4.46
C ALA A 319 24.98 -2.71 5.76
N LYS A 320 24.58 -3.32 6.89
CA LYS A 320 25.29 -3.19 8.17
C LYS A 320 26.65 -3.91 8.17
N ILE A 321 26.77 -5.08 7.55
CA ILE A 321 28.05 -5.80 7.38
C ILE A 321 29.05 -4.94 6.61
N LEU A 322 28.60 -4.30 5.54
CA LEU A 322 29.43 -3.43 4.69
C LEU A 322 29.74 -2.10 5.38
N ASN A 323 28.85 -1.62 6.27
CA ASN A 323 28.99 -0.35 6.96
C ASN A 323 28.81 -0.47 8.49
N PRO A 324 29.74 -1.12 9.21
CA PRO A 324 29.58 -1.47 10.63
C PRO A 324 29.49 -0.24 11.53
N ASN A 325 30.15 0.85 11.14
CA ASN A 325 30.19 2.10 11.89
C ASN A 325 29.04 3.06 11.55
N LYS A 326 28.26 2.78 10.50
CA LYS A 326 27.09 3.59 10.13
C LYS A 326 25.84 3.05 10.78
N ARG A 327 24.86 3.94 10.91
CA ARG A 327 23.52 3.55 11.36
C ARG A 327 22.76 2.95 10.18
N VAL A 328 22.27 1.74 10.34
CA VAL A 328 21.44 1.06 9.32
C VAL A 328 20.10 0.78 9.94
N ILE A 329 19.04 1.38 9.41
CA ILE A 329 17.68 1.28 9.93
C ILE A 329 16.74 0.78 8.84
N MET A 330 15.65 0.12 9.21
CA MET A 330 14.64 -0.34 8.25
C MET A 330 13.22 -0.05 8.75
N PRO A 331 12.25 0.25 7.88
CA PRO A 331 10.88 0.59 8.30
C PRO A 331 10.18 -0.47 9.16
N ASP A 332 10.43 -1.76 8.90
CA ASP A 332 9.85 -2.86 9.68
C ASP A 332 10.82 -4.02 9.85
N ILE A 333 11.27 -4.27 11.08
CA ILE A 333 12.20 -5.35 11.42
C ILE A 333 11.65 -6.75 11.09
N ASN A 334 10.33 -6.90 10.97
CA ASN A 334 9.67 -8.16 10.66
C ASN A 334 9.56 -8.43 9.16
N ALA A 335 10.10 -7.55 8.30
CA ALA A 335 10.20 -7.80 6.86
C ALA A 335 11.21 -8.91 6.57
N GLY A 336 10.83 -10.17 6.84
CA GLY A 336 11.64 -11.38 6.65
C GLY A 336 11.75 -11.83 5.19
N CYS A 337 12.06 -13.11 4.99
CA CYS A 337 12.13 -13.73 3.66
C CYS A 337 12.00 -15.25 3.81
N SER A 338 11.09 -15.87 3.07
CA SER A 338 10.86 -17.32 3.14
C SER A 338 12.12 -18.14 2.83
N LEU A 339 12.96 -17.68 1.90
CA LEU A 339 14.23 -18.34 1.55
C LEU A 339 15.21 -18.29 2.71
N ALA A 340 15.40 -17.12 3.33
CA ALA A 340 16.28 -16.98 4.48
C ALA A 340 15.76 -17.80 5.68
N GLU A 341 14.44 -17.82 5.91
CA GLU A 341 13.80 -18.61 6.96
C GLU A 341 13.93 -20.12 6.72
N SER A 342 13.92 -20.57 5.46
CA SER A 342 14.08 -21.98 5.09
C SER A 342 15.48 -22.53 5.36
N CYS A 343 16.47 -21.66 5.58
CA CYS A 343 17.87 -22.01 5.79
C CYS A 343 18.37 -21.40 7.08
N ARG A 344 17.98 -22.02 8.21
CA ARG A 344 18.40 -21.57 9.53
C ARG A 344 19.89 -21.82 9.73
N ALA A 345 20.57 -20.87 10.36
CA ALA A 345 22.03 -20.90 10.55
C ALA A 345 22.56 -22.20 11.16
N GLU A 346 21.90 -22.72 12.21
CA GLU A 346 22.31 -23.96 12.88
C GLU A 346 22.19 -25.19 11.98
N ASP A 347 21.17 -25.24 11.12
CA ASP A 347 20.95 -26.35 10.21
C ASP A 347 21.92 -26.26 9.03
N PHE A 348 22.15 -25.05 8.51
CA PHE A 348 23.16 -24.82 7.48
C PHE A 348 24.58 -25.14 7.97
N LYS A 349 24.91 -24.81 9.22
CA LYS A 349 26.20 -25.15 9.83
C LYS A 349 26.42 -26.66 9.91
N LYS A 350 25.42 -27.43 10.34
CA LYS A 350 25.48 -28.90 10.35
C LYS A 350 25.62 -29.46 8.94
N PHE A 351 24.86 -28.90 8.00
CA PHE A 351 24.93 -29.30 6.59
C PHE A 351 26.31 -29.01 5.98
N ARG A 352 26.90 -27.84 6.27
CA ARG A 352 28.26 -27.49 5.86
C ARG A 352 29.30 -28.44 6.43
N HIS A 353 29.18 -28.80 7.71
CA HIS A 353 30.09 -29.75 8.38
C HIS A 353 29.97 -31.18 7.84
N ALA A 354 28.78 -31.59 7.41
CA ALA A 354 28.59 -32.89 6.74
C ALA A 354 29.18 -32.92 5.31
N HIS A 355 29.48 -31.75 4.74
CA HIS A 355 29.93 -31.56 3.36
C HIS A 355 31.12 -30.60 3.28
N GLU A 356 32.12 -30.79 4.15
CA GLU A 356 33.31 -29.91 4.22
C GLU A 356 34.12 -29.89 2.92
N ASP A 357 34.04 -30.96 2.12
CA ASP A 357 34.70 -31.08 0.81
C ASP A 357 34.04 -30.24 -0.29
N CYS A 358 32.80 -29.76 -0.08
CA CYS A 358 32.12 -28.86 -1.01
C CYS A 358 32.60 -27.42 -0.85
N PHE A 359 32.57 -26.65 -1.93
CA PHE A 359 32.67 -25.19 -1.92
C PHE A 359 31.25 -24.61 -1.82
N ALA A 360 30.97 -23.86 -0.75
CA ALA A 360 29.64 -23.36 -0.43
C ALA A 360 29.39 -22.00 -1.08
N ILE A 361 28.56 -22.02 -2.12
CA ILE A 361 28.01 -20.83 -2.78
C ILE A 361 26.61 -20.59 -2.20
N THR A 362 26.44 -19.49 -1.48
CA THR A 362 25.14 -19.16 -0.87
C THR A 362 24.56 -17.92 -1.53
N TYR A 363 23.31 -18.01 -1.94
CA TYR A 363 22.53 -16.88 -2.44
C TYR A 363 22.34 -15.83 -1.34
N ILE A 364 22.32 -14.56 -1.73
CA ILE A 364 22.26 -13.42 -0.80
C ILE A 364 21.04 -13.44 0.13
N ASN A 365 19.96 -14.12 -0.31
CA ASN A 365 18.71 -14.34 0.41
C ASN A 365 18.86 -15.37 1.55
N SER A 366 19.75 -15.07 2.50
CA SER A 366 20.16 -15.91 3.64
C SER A 366 20.49 -15.01 4.84
N SER A 367 20.52 -15.51 6.08
CA SER A 367 20.89 -14.66 7.24
C SER A 367 22.38 -14.33 7.27
N ALA A 368 22.79 -13.33 8.05
CA ALA A 368 24.20 -13.00 8.26
C ALA A 368 25.03 -14.19 8.77
N GLU A 369 24.47 -15.05 9.64
CA GLU A 369 25.15 -16.24 10.16
C GLU A 369 25.31 -17.35 9.11
N VAL A 370 24.34 -17.52 8.21
CA VAL A 370 24.52 -18.43 7.06
C VAL A 370 25.64 -17.91 6.17
N LYS A 371 25.69 -16.59 5.94
CA LYS A 371 26.79 -15.97 5.18
C LYS A 371 28.13 -16.19 5.86
N TYR A 372 28.20 -16.09 7.18
CA TYR A 372 29.40 -16.38 7.96
C TYR A 372 29.96 -17.79 7.69
N HIS A 373 29.09 -18.78 7.46
CA HIS A 373 29.47 -20.17 7.16
C HIS A 373 29.66 -20.49 5.67
N SER A 374 29.64 -19.48 4.79
CA SER A 374 29.71 -19.64 3.34
C SER A 374 31.07 -19.22 2.78
N ASP A 375 31.50 -19.84 1.68
CA ASP A 375 32.78 -19.49 1.03
C ASP A 375 32.63 -18.26 0.14
N ILE A 376 31.48 -18.14 -0.55
CA ILE A 376 31.14 -16.96 -1.36
C ILE A 376 29.63 -16.73 -1.39
N ILE A 377 29.23 -15.46 -1.42
CA ILE A 377 27.84 -15.08 -1.66
C ILE A 377 27.61 -14.85 -3.16
N CYS A 378 26.41 -15.14 -3.66
CA CYS A 378 26.01 -14.80 -5.02
C CYS A 378 24.65 -14.09 -5.06
N THR A 379 24.34 -13.48 -6.20
CA THR A 379 23.00 -13.06 -6.58
C THR A 379 22.58 -13.73 -7.88
N SER A 380 21.30 -13.65 -8.26
CA SER A 380 20.83 -14.15 -9.55
C SER A 380 21.52 -13.46 -10.74
N SER A 381 22.14 -12.29 -10.53
CA SER A 381 22.88 -11.55 -11.55
C SER A 381 24.32 -12.06 -11.79
N ASN A 382 24.97 -12.72 -10.83
CA ASN A 382 26.38 -13.15 -10.96
C ASN A 382 26.65 -14.63 -10.65
N ALA A 383 25.64 -15.41 -10.24
CA ALA A 383 25.81 -16.81 -9.84
C ALA A 383 26.45 -17.69 -10.92
N VAL A 384 26.07 -17.54 -12.20
CA VAL A 384 26.65 -18.30 -13.32
C VAL A 384 28.17 -18.08 -13.42
N LYS A 385 28.61 -16.82 -13.33
CA LYS A 385 30.04 -16.47 -13.38
C LYS A 385 30.78 -17.09 -12.20
N ILE A 386 30.26 -16.91 -10.98
CA ILE A 386 30.87 -17.47 -9.75
C ILE A 386 31.02 -18.99 -9.86
N ILE A 387 29.99 -19.71 -10.33
CA ILE A 387 30.03 -21.17 -10.49
C ILE A 387 31.08 -21.60 -11.51
N ASN A 388 31.21 -20.87 -12.62
CA ASN A 388 32.19 -21.18 -13.66
C ASN A 388 33.64 -20.91 -13.22
N ASP A 389 33.84 -19.97 -12.30
CA ASP A 389 35.15 -19.65 -11.73
C ASP A 389 35.63 -20.70 -10.70
N VAL A 390 34.73 -21.53 -10.15
CA VAL A 390 35.11 -22.64 -9.26
C VAL A 390 35.84 -23.73 -10.06
N PRO A 391 36.99 -24.27 -9.59
CA PRO A 391 37.70 -25.37 -10.24
C PRO A 391 36.78 -26.55 -10.60
N LYS A 392 36.96 -27.19 -11.76
CA LYS A 392 36.01 -28.19 -12.29
C LYS A 392 35.86 -29.43 -11.41
N ASP A 393 36.92 -29.82 -10.72
CA ASP A 393 37.02 -30.95 -9.79
C ASP A 393 36.47 -30.64 -8.40
N GLN A 394 36.32 -29.36 -8.07
CA GLN A 394 35.75 -28.91 -6.80
C GLN A 394 34.23 -29.12 -6.80
N LYS A 395 33.74 -29.88 -5.81
CA LYS A 395 32.30 -30.05 -5.57
C LYS A 395 31.69 -28.74 -5.07
N ILE A 396 30.45 -28.48 -5.45
CA ILE A 396 29.74 -27.25 -5.09
C ILE A 396 28.49 -27.59 -4.27
N LEU A 397 28.29 -26.82 -3.21
CA LEU A 397 27.05 -26.76 -2.45
C LEU A 397 26.39 -25.41 -2.76
N PHE A 398 25.09 -25.43 -3.05
CA PHE A 398 24.30 -24.23 -3.33
C PHE A 398 23.09 -24.11 -2.40
N ALA A 399 22.91 -22.94 -1.80
CA ALA A 399 21.81 -22.67 -0.86
C ALA A 399 21.28 -21.23 -0.98
N PRO A 400 20.05 -20.92 -0.50
CA PRO A 400 19.05 -21.87 -0.04
C PRO A 400 18.04 -22.28 -1.13
N ASP A 401 18.05 -21.62 -2.29
CA ASP A 401 17.02 -21.77 -3.30
C ASP A 401 17.27 -22.96 -4.24
N ARG A 402 16.38 -23.95 -4.20
CA ARG A 402 16.48 -25.16 -5.04
C ARG A 402 16.21 -24.89 -6.51
N PHE A 403 15.28 -24.00 -6.85
CA PHE A 403 14.89 -23.74 -8.25
C PHE A 403 15.97 -22.94 -8.96
N LEU A 404 16.52 -21.93 -8.29
CA LEU A 404 17.70 -21.22 -8.78
C LEU A 404 18.88 -22.20 -8.92
N GLY A 405 19.09 -23.07 -7.94
CA GLY A 405 20.11 -24.12 -8.00
C GLY A 405 19.95 -25.04 -9.22
N GLU A 406 18.74 -25.56 -9.47
CA GLU A 406 18.42 -26.39 -10.63
C GLU A 406 18.63 -25.66 -11.96
N PHE A 407 18.19 -24.41 -12.05
CA PHE A 407 18.46 -23.54 -13.20
C PHE A 407 19.96 -23.39 -13.44
N LEU A 408 20.74 -23.09 -12.41
CA LEU A 408 22.19 -22.91 -12.51
C LEU A 408 22.92 -24.20 -12.90
N LYS A 409 22.48 -25.37 -12.42
CA LYS A 409 23.02 -26.68 -12.86
C LYS A 409 22.84 -26.85 -14.37
N LYS A 410 21.67 -26.48 -14.90
CA LYS A 410 21.37 -26.55 -16.34
C LYS A 410 22.21 -25.57 -17.14
N GLU A 411 22.33 -24.32 -16.69
CA GLU A 411 23.05 -23.27 -17.42
C GLU A 411 24.58 -23.47 -17.41
N THR A 412 25.14 -23.98 -16.32
CA THR A 412 26.60 -24.14 -16.16
C THR A 412 27.09 -25.54 -16.50
N GLY A 413 26.20 -26.54 -16.53
CA GLY A 413 26.54 -27.96 -16.64
C GLY A 413 27.28 -28.51 -15.41
N ARG A 414 27.34 -27.76 -14.30
CA ARG A 414 27.99 -28.20 -13.06
C ARG A 414 27.01 -28.99 -12.21
N ASP A 415 27.47 -30.13 -11.69
CA ASP A 415 26.72 -30.81 -10.64
C ASP A 415 26.89 -30.07 -9.31
N MET A 416 25.80 -29.93 -8.57
CA MET A 416 25.74 -29.16 -7.32
C MET A 416 24.80 -29.87 -6.34
N LEU A 417 25.21 -29.89 -5.08
CA LEU A 417 24.39 -30.27 -3.94
C LEU A 417 23.52 -29.08 -3.53
N LEU A 418 22.20 -29.25 -3.58
CA LEU A 418 21.26 -28.14 -3.36
C LEU A 418 20.62 -28.21 -1.97
N TRP A 419 20.49 -27.06 -1.32
CA TRP A 419 19.55 -26.89 -0.22
C TRP A 419 18.11 -26.82 -0.76
N HIS A 420 17.15 -27.41 -0.04
CA HIS A 420 15.77 -27.57 -0.50
C HIS A 420 14.83 -26.45 0.00
N GLY A 421 15.23 -25.18 -0.17
CA GLY A 421 14.40 -24.00 0.11
C GLY A 421 13.76 -23.44 -1.16
N SER A 422 12.74 -22.60 -1.01
CA SER A 422 12.04 -21.94 -2.11
C SER A 422 11.47 -20.57 -1.72
N CYS A 423 11.28 -19.71 -2.72
CA CYS A 423 10.57 -18.46 -2.59
C CYS A 423 9.06 -18.67 -2.69
N VAL A 424 8.30 -18.25 -1.67
CA VAL A 424 6.83 -18.41 -1.65
C VAL A 424 6.11 -17.63 -2.73
N VAL A 425 6.75 -16.62 -3.33
CA VAL A 425 6.19 -15.88 -4.46
C VAL A 425 6.41 -16.68 -5.75
N HIS A 426 7.68 -16.97 -6.07
CA HIS A 426 8.04 -17.59 -7.36
C HIS A 426 7.62 -19.06 -7.49
N GLU A 427 7.53 -19.80 -6.38
CA GLU A 427 7.03 -21.18 -6.39
C GLU A 427 5.52 -21.27 -6.68
N ASN A 428 4.76 -20.22 -6.32
CA ASN A 428 3.30 -20.26 -6.32
C ASN A 428 2.65 -19.73 -7.61
N PHE A 429 3.40 -19.37 -8.65
CA PHE A 429 2.80 -18.93 -9.91
C PHE A 429 1.94 -20.03 -10.57
N SER A 430 0.78 -19.63 -11.12
CA SER A 430 -0.16 -20.55 -11.75
C SER A 430 0.24 -20.86 -13.20
N GLU A 431 0.56 -22.11 -13.49
CA GLU A 431 0.79 -22.57 -14.87
C GLU A 431 -0.46 -22.39 -15.74
N ALA A 432 -1.65 -22.61 -15.19
CA ALA A 432 -2.91 -22.42 -15.91
C ALA A 432 -3.14 -20.96 -16.32
N ASN A 433 -2.86 -20.01 -15.41
CA ASN A 433 -2.95 -18.57 -15.71
C ASN A 433 -1.88 -18.14 -16.74
N LEU A 434 -0.66 -18.66 -16.63
CA LEU A 434 0.39 -18.45 -17.63
C LEU A 434 -0.05 -18.90 -19.03
N ILE A 435 -0.63 -20.10 -19.14
CA ILE A 435 -1.12 -20.65 -20.42
C ILE A 435 -2.27 -19.79 -20.98
N ASP A 436 -3.19 -19.36 -20.12
CA ASP A 436 -4.32 -18.51 -20.51
C ASP A 436 -3.84 -17.13 -21.00
N LEU A 437 -2.93 -16.47 -20.27
CA LEU A 437 -2.31 -15.22 -20.70
C LEU A 437 -1.53 -15.39 -22.02
N SER A 438 -0.77 -16.47 -22.16
CA SER A 438 -0.01 -16.77 -23.38
C SER A 438 -0.92 -17.03 -24.59
N THR A 439 -2.12 -17.57 -24.35
CA THR A 439 -3.12 -17.81 -25.39
C THR A 439 -3.81 -16.51 -25.81
N ARG A 440 -4.10 -15.63 -24.84
CA ARG A 440 -4.71 -14.31 -25.09
C ARG A 440 -3.74 -13.34 -25.75
N TYR A 441 -2.48 -13.36 -25.37
CA TYR A 441 -1.43 -12.45 -25.84
C TYR A 441 -0.31 -13.23 -26.54
N LYS A 442 -0.60 -13.76 -27.72
CA LYS A 442 0.33 -14.61 -28.50
C LYS A 442 1.64 -13.91 -28.90
N ASP A 443 1.62 -12.58 -28.95
CA ASP A 443 2.76 -11.71 -29.26
C ASP A 443 3.54 -11.26 -28.01
N ALA A 444 3.11 -11.67 -26.81
CA ALA A 444 3.75 -11.22 -25.58
C ALA A 444 5.06 -11.95 -25.28
N HIS A 445 6.06 -11.20 -24.82
CA HIS A 445 7.30 -11.73 -24.31
C HIS A 445 7.09 -12.25 -22.88
N ILE A 446 7.07 -13.57 -22.70
CA ILE A 446 7.13 -14.23 -21.40
C ILE A 446 8.52 -14.06 -20.79
N ILE A 447 8.61 -13.40 -19.63
CA ILE A 447 9.86 -13.10 -18.91
C ILE A 447 9.76 -13.63 -17.47
N ALA A 448 10.77 -14.33 -16.98
CA ALA A 448 10.71 -15.05 -15.70
C ALA A 448 11.96 -14.92 -14.84
N HIS A 449 11.77 -14.89 -13.53
CA HIS A 449 12.88 -15.00 -12.59
C HIS A 449 13.31 -16.48 -12.43
N PRO A 450 14.61 -16.80 -12.32
CA PRO A 450 15.10 -18.17 -12.20
C PRO A 450 14.72 -18.88 -10.88
N GLU A 451 14.10 -18.18 -9.93
CA GLU A 451 13.49 -18.79 -8.73
C GLU A 451 12.16 -19.50 -9.04
N CYS A 452 11.62 -19.33 -10.27
CA CYS A 452 10.41 -20.03 -10.69
C CYS A 452 10.68 -21.52 -10.97
N PRO A 453 9.70 -22.40 -10.70
CA PRO A 453 9.76 -23.81 -11.05
C PRO A 453 10.04 -24.08 -12.54
N GLY A 454 10.76 -25.16 -12.83
CA GLY A 454 11.19 -25.52 -14.18
C GLY A 454 10.05 -25.81 -15.18
N ASN A 455 8.83 -26.15 -14.73
CA ASN A 455 7.66 -26.24 -15.61
C ASN A 455 7.26 -24.87 -16.16
N LEU A 456 7.37 -23.79 -15.36
CA LEU A 456 7.07 -22.43 -15.79
C LEU A 456 8.18 -21.84 -16.66
N LEU A 457 9.44 -22.06 -16.28
CA LEU A 457 10.60 -21.54 -17.00
C LEU A 457 10.66 -22.01 -18.47
N LYS A 458 10.07 -23.16 -18.80
CA LYS A 458 10.01 -23.68 -20.18
C LYS A 458 9.25 -22.77 -21.16
N TYR A 459 8.34 -21.94 -20.66
CA TYR A 459 7.58 -21.00 -21.49
C TYR A 459 8.29 -19.65 -21.63
N ALA A 460 9.31 -19.36 -20.82
CA ALA A 460 9.95 -18.06 -20.79
C ALA A 460 10.87 -17.83 -21.99
N HIS A 461 10.72 -16.67 -22.64
CA HIS A 461 11.64 -16.19 -23.67
C HIS A 461 12.89 -15.53 -23.06
N CYS A 462 12.78 -15.01 -21.84
CA CYS A 462 13.88 -14.41 -21.09
C CYS A 462 13.83 -14.89 -19.63
N ILE A 463 14.94 -15.42 -19.14
CA ILE A 463 15.11 -15.86 -17.75
C ILE A 463 16.29 -15.10 -17.16
N GLY A 464 16.09 -14.43 -16.02
CA GLY A 464 17.18 -13.69 -15.38
C GLY A 464 16.77 -12.96 -14.10
N SER A 465 17.75 -12.27 -13.51
CA SER A 465 17.53 -11.41 -12.34
C SER A 465 16.56 -10.27 -12.64
N THR A 466 16.03 -9.62 -11.61
CA THR A 466 15.16 -8.43 -11.74
C THR A 466 15.77 -7.36 -12.66
N THR A 467 17.06 -7.07 -12.50
CA THR A 467 17.81 -6.14 -13.36
C THR A 467 17.89 -6.63 -14.81
N HIS A 468 18.09 -7.94 -15.03
CA HIS A 468 18.10 -8.51 -16.38
C HIS A 468 16.73 -8.40 -17.06
N LEU A 469 15.65 -8.74 -16.34
CA LEU A 469 14.29 -8.63 -16.85
C LEU A 469 13.90 -7.17 -17.17
N LEU A 470 14.31 -6.22 -16.31
CA LEU A 470 14.12 -4.80 -16.54
C LEU A 470 14.86 -4.29 -17.78
N ARG A 471 16.12 -4.72 -17.97
CA ARG A 471 16.89 -4.38 -19.19
C ARG A 471 16.28 -4.99 -20.43
N TYR A 472 15.78 -6.22 -20.33
CA TYR A 472 15.12 -6.91 -21.43
C TYR A 472 13.84 -6.17 -21.86
N SER A 473 13.00 -5.73 -20.92
CA SER A 473 11.78 -4.98 -21.26
C SER A 473 12.07 -3.59 -21.80
N ALA A 474 13.12 -2.93 -21.32
CA ALA A 474 13.60 -1.66 -21.87
C ALA A 474 14.14 -1.79 -23.31
N ALA A 475 14.75 -2.94 -23.65
CA ALA A 475 15.23 -3.23 -25.00
C ALA A 475 14.12 -3.58 -26.01
N HIS A 476 12.88 -3.77 -25.54
CA HIS A 476 11.71 -4.10 -26.38
C HIS A 476 10.53 -3.15 -26.07
N PRO A 477 10.66 -1.84 -26.35
CA PRO A 477 9.61 -0.87 -26.05
C PRO A 477 8.37 -1.04 -26.93
N GLY A 478 7.19 -0.82 -26.34
CA GLY A 478 5.88 -0.98 -27.00
C GLY A 478 5.42 -2.44 -27.10
N SER A 479 6.16 -3.39 -26.54
CA SER A 479 5.80 -4.80 -26.51
C SER A 479 4.84 -5.12 -25.36
N LYS A 480 4.20 -6.29 -25.46
CA LYS A 480 3.48 -6.92 -24.35
C LYS A 480 4.41 -7.87 -23.61
N PHE A 481 4.32 -7.92 -22.29
CA PHE A 481 5.12 -8.81 -21.45
C PHE A 481 4.23 -9.60 -20.51
N ILE A 482 4.48 -10.91 -20.41
CA ILE A 482 3.92 -11.76 -19.36
C ILE A 482 5.01 -11.96 -18.32
N VAL A 483 4.77 -11.53 -17.09
CA VAL A 483 5.82 -11.34 -16.07
C VAL A 483 5.67 -12.39 -14.97
N LEU A 484 6.68 -13.25 -14.83
CA LEU A 484 6.82 -14.24 -13.75
C LEU A 484 7.88 -13.79 -12.74
N THR A 485 7.56 -12.70 -12.04
CA THR A 485 8.29 -12.23 -10.88
C THR A 485 7.36 -11.36 -10.01
N GLU A 486 7.87 -10.80 -8.93
CA GLU A 486 7.09 -9.95 -8.03
C GLU A 486 6.62 -8.64 -8.73
N GLU A 487 5.36 -8.26 -8.49
CA GLU A 487 4.66 -7.17 -9.20
C GLU A 487 5.35 -5.81 -9.07
N GLY A 488 6.06 -5.52 -7.97
CA GLY A 488 6.72 -4.23 -7.74
C GLY A 488 7.74 -3.86 -8.82
N LEU A 489 8.31 -4.86 -9.52
CA LEU A 489 9.22 -4.61 -10.64
C LEU A 489 8.51 -3.96 -11.83
N VAL A 490 7.21 -4.20 -12.01
CA VAL A 490 6.41 -3.67 -13.12
C VAL A 490 6.42 -2.14 -13.14
N HIS A 491 6.49 -1.50 -11.97
CA HIS A 491 6.61 -0.04 -11.87
C HIS A 491 7.86 0.47 -12.61
N GLN A 492 9.03 -0.09 -12.31
CA GLN A 492 10.26 0.27 -13.02
C GLN A 492 10.23 -0.11 -14.49
N MET A 493 9.62 -1.25 -14.84
CA MET A 493 9.49 -1.66 -16.24
C MET A 493 8.64 -0.69 -17.04
N LYS A 494 7.54 -0.18 -16.48
CA LYS A 494 6.71 0.87 -17.11
C LYS A 494 7.49 2.18 -17.29
N LYS A 495 8.33 2.56 -16.32
CA LYS A 495 9.20 3.75 -16.44
C LYS A 495 10.29 3.56 -17.51
N ALA A 496 10.90 2.38 -17.58
CA ALA A 496 11.97 2.07 -18.52
C ALA A 496 11.48 1.78 -19.95
N SER A 497 10.21 1.38 -20.10
CA SER A 497 9.60 0.98 -21.36
C SER A 497 8.19 1.60 -21.53
N PRO A 498 8.08 2.93 -21.71
CA PRO A 498 6.79 3.59 -21.84
C PRO A 498 6.00 3.08 -23.05
N GLY A 499 4.70 2.81 -22.86
CA GLY A 499 3.81 2.29 -23.91
C GLY A 499 3.79 0.76 -24.02
N SER A 500 4.66 0.05 -23.29
CA SER A 500 4.60 -1.40 -23.13
C SER A 500 3.49 -1.82 -22.16
N GLU A 501 2.91 -3.00 -22.38
CA GLU A 501 1.90 -3.59 -21.49
C GLU A 501 2.51 -4.75 -20.69
N PHE A 502 2.18 -4.83 -19.40
CA PHE A 502 2.72 -5.84 -18.49
C PHE A 502 1.59 -6.60 -17.81
N TYR A 503 1.57 -7.93 -17.98
CA TYR A 503 0.60 -8.83 -17.38
C TYR A 503 1.33 -9.76 -16.40
N VAL A 504 1.07 -9.58 -15.11
CA VAL A 504 1.67 -10.42 -14.06
C VAL A 504 0.90 -11.73 -13.97
N VAL A 505 1.62 -12.84 -13.82
CA VAL A 505 0.99 -14.16 -13.64
C VAL A 505 0.47 -14.28 -12.20
N ASP A 506 -0.78 -14.71 -12.06
CA ASP A 506 -1.42 -14.90 -10.75
C ASP A 506 -0.84 -16.12 -10.00
N SER A 507 -1.09 -16.17 -8.69
CA SER A 507 -0.79 -17.38 -7.93
C SER A 507 -1.71 -18.55 -8.30
N ALA A 508 -1.28 -19.78 -8.01
CA ALA A 508 -2.03 -21.02 -8.23
C ALA A 508 -3.41 -21.02 -7.54
N GLN A 509 -3.63 -20.16 -6.56
CA GLN A 509 -4.90 -19.99 -5.84
C GLN A 509 -5.83 -18.96 -6.50
N GLY A 510 -5.44 -18.35 -7.63
CA GLY A 510 -6.25 -17.36 -8.35
C GLY A 510 -6.36 -16.01 -7.62
N CYS A 511 -5.38 -15.71 -6.75
CA CYS A 511 -5.36 -14.49 -5.96
C CYS A 511 -4.33 -13.50 -6.53
N GLU A 512 -4.80 -12.36 -7.04
CA GLU A 512 -3.96 -11.29 -7.60
C GLU A 512 -2.94 -10.75 -6.57
N SER A 513 -3.33 -10.70 -5.29
CA SER A 513 -2.48 -10.25 -4.17
C SER A 513 -1.31 -11.21 -3.87
N CYS A 514 -1.42 -12.49 -4.23
CA CYS A 514 -0.40 -13.49 -3.89
C CYS A 514 0.84 -13.44 -4.79
N SER A 515 0.84 -12.65 -5.85
CA SER A 515 2.05 -12.33 -6.63
C SER A 515 2.93 -11.27 -5.94
N LYS A 516 2.41 -10.63 -4.88
CA LYS A 516 3.13 -9.64 -4.06
C LYS A 516 3.84 -10.32 -2.91
N CYS A 517 5.11 -9.98 -2.70
CA CYS A 517 5.85 -10.51 -1.56
C CYS A 517 5.31 -9.92 -0.25
N PRO A 518 4.71 -10.72 0.65
CA PRO A 518 4.07 -10.20 1.86
C PRO A 518 5.08 -9.50 2.79
N TYR A 519 6.33 -9.93 2.77
CA TYR A 519 7.40 -9.33 3.57
C TYR A 519 7.84 -7.96 3.04
N MET A 520 7.94 -7.79 1.70
CA MET A 520 8.30 -6.50 1.10
C MET A 520 7.24 -5.43 1.43
N ARG A 521 5.95 -5.81 1.43
CA ARG A 521 4.79 -4.95 1.73
C ARG A 521 4.65 -4.56 3.20
N LEU A 522 5.51 -5.05 4.09
CA LEU A 522 5.55 -4.57 5.48
C LEU A 522 6.13 -3.16 5.59
N ASN A 523 6.93 -2.73 4.62
CA ASN A 523 7.45 -1.37 4.53
C ASN A 523 6.36 -0.44 3.98
N THR A 524 6.03 0.64 4.70
CA THR A 524 5.06 1.66 4.26
C THR A 524 5.64 3.06 4.42
N LEU A 525 5.08 4.08 3.76
CA LEU A 525 5.54 5.47 3.91
C LEU A 525 5.50 5.95 5.37
N GLU A 526 4.47 5.58 6.12
CA GLU A 526 4.30 5.98 7.52
C GLU A 526 5.38 5.36 8.40
N LYS A 527 5.68 4.07 8.17
CA LYS A 527 6.78 3.39 8.86
C LYS A 527 8.13 3.94 8.46
N LEU A 528 8.33 4.30 7.19
CA LEU A 528 9.56 4.93 6.71
C LEU A 528 9.78 6.31 7.34
N TYR A 529 8.75 7.15 7.36
CA TYR A 529 8.78 8.46 8.03
C TYR A 529 9.15 8.31 9.51
N LYS A 530 8.46 7.41 10.22
CA LYS A 530 8.74 7.13 11.62
C LYS A 530 10.16 6.59 11.80
N CYS A 531 10.59 5.70 10.92
CA CYS A 531 11.90 5.08 10.98
C CYS A 531 13.02 6.11 10.90
N ILE A 532 12.93 7.06 9.96
CA ILE A 532 13.92 8.13 9.80
C ILE A 532 13.84 9.13 10.96
N THR A 533 12.63 9.43 11.44
CA THR A 533 12.41 10.38 12.55
C THR A 533 13.01 9.84 13.85
N ASP A 534 12.70 8.59 14.19
CA ASP A 534 13.10 7.94 15.44
C ASP A 534 14.50 7.28 15.34
N GLU A 535 15.03 7.14 14.12
CA GLU A 535 16.27 6.41 13.80
C GLU A 535 16.23 4.94 14.27
N LEU A 536 15.04 4.34 14.21
CA LEU A 536 14.74 3.00 14.69
C LEU A 536 13.71 2.31 13.78
N PRO A 537 13.64 0.97 13.74
CA PRO A 537 14.57 0.03 14.36
C PRO A 537 15.95 0.01 13.66
N GLU A 538 17.01 -0.05 14.45
CA GLU A 538 18.40 -0.19 13.97
C GLU A 538 18.80 -1.67 13.84
N ILE A 539 19.50 -2.00 12.76
CA ILE A 539 20.17 -3.27 12.56
C ILE A 539 21.46 -3.28 13.37
N THR A 540 21.51 -4.19 14.34
CA THR A 540 22.67 -4.40 15.21
C THR A 540 23.13 -5.86 15.11
N MET A 541 24.43 -6.09 15.27
CA MET A 541 25.04 -7.40 15.08
C MET A 541 26.43 -7.42 15.74
N SER A 542 26.89 -8.60 16.18
CA SER A 542 28.19 -8.76 16.81
C SER A 542 29.35 -8.57 15.83
N ALA A 543 30.47 -8.03 16.31
CA ALA A 543 31.68 -7.84 15.52
C ALA A 543 32.20 -9.13 14.85
N GLU A 544 31.97 -10.28 15.49
CA GLU A 544 32.32 -11.60 14.97
C GLU A 544 31.52 -11.94 13.71
N ILE A 545 30.19 -11.81 13.75
CA ILE A 545 29.35 -12.09 12.57
C ILE A 545 29.66 -11.08 11.45
N ILE A 546 29.88 -9.80 11.78
CA ILE A 546 30.30 -8.80 10.78
C ILE A 546 31.57 -9.27 10.06
N ALA A 547 32.61 -9.62 10.82
CA ALA A 547 33.91 -9.97 10.26
C ALA A 547 33.86 -11.24 9.40
N GLY A 548 33.13 -12.26 9.85
CA GLY A 548 33.02 -13.51 9.10
C GLY A 548 32.12 -13.41 7.87
N ALA A 549 30.94 -12.77 7.98
CA ALA A 549 30.02 -12.61 6.87
C ALA A 549 30.52 -11.61 5.81
N ARG A 550 31.39 -10.66 6.18
CA ARG A 550 31.97 -9.70 5.24
C ARG A 550 32.82 -10.35 4.16
N LYS A 551 33.65 -11.34 4.50
CA LYS A 551 34.57 -11.99 3.55
C LYS A 551 33.88 -12.55 2.30
N PRO A 552 32.83 -13.38 2.41
CA PRO A 552 32.15 -13.93 1.24
C PRO A 552 31.31 -12.89 0.48
N ILE A 553 30.83 -11.82 1.15
CA ILE A 553 30.15 -10.69 0.48
C ILE A 553 31.15 -9.86 -0.33
N GLU A 554 32.34 -9.58 0.19
CA GLU A 554 33.37 -8.88 -0.59
C GLU A 554 33.88 -9.70 -1.77
N ALA A 555 33.97 -11.03 -1.61
CA ALA A 555 34.26 -11.94 -2.71
C ALA A 555 33.18 -11.85 -3.81
N MET A 556 31.89 -11.84 -3.44
CA MET A 556 30.77 -11.60 -4.35
C MET A 556 30.94 -10.28 -5.13
N MET A 557 31.28 -9.19 -4.44
CA MET A 557 31.43 -7.88 -5.04
C MET A 557 32.60 -7.84 -6.04
N ARG A 558 33.73 -8.50 -5.75
CA ARG A 558 34.85 -8.63 -6.69
C ARG A 558 34.52 -9.50 -7.91
N ALA A 559 33.64 -10.49 -7.73
CA ALA A 559 33.21 -11.39 -8.79
C ALA A 559 32.08 -10.81 -9.69
N SER A 560 31.66 -9.56 -9.46
CA SER A 560 30.52 -8.95 -10.17
C SER A 560 30.89 -8.05 -11.35
#